data_AF-A0A2S9ASR4-F1
#
_entry.id   AF-A0A2S9ASR4-F1
#
_cell.length_a   1.000
_cell.length_b   1.000
_cell.length_c   1.000
_cell.angle_alpha   90.00
_cell.angle_beta   90.00
_cell.angle_gamma   90.00
#
_symmetry.space_group_name_H-M   'P 1'
#
loop_
_entity.id
_entity.type
_entity.pdbx_description
1 polymer ?
#
loop_
_entity_poly.entity_id
_entity_poly.type
_entity_poly.pdbx_seq_one_letter_code
_entity_poly.pdbx_strand_id
1 'polypeptide(L)'
;MAWRDNYRAATFRGVGFFVATADSSHGRRQAVHEAAERDIPYTEDLGRKSREFSITGYLLGKEYDVAREELIKVCEQAGPGVLVHPYRGELTVVCRGLNVGESSDEGGKCTISMTFLEAGEASYPSAKVDSVNAISAKAGEVTESAKENFVADFLTKGYPAFVADAATTQIKGLSDFLSSPEFIVSSDIQAVSDYYDKVKGIGSDAFNLIQAPLEFAGQVVDAISSIRSAFGSSAFGMLMSLYSQYFPSSDDASSSATPSRQQVVRNTSAVSALVRQAAISEAAVAAVVTQATEDVSNGGTKTTSEPTKYDSYEAAIAARTELSDRLDEESESTSNDLVYVAVTDLRTAVVQAVPDPEQDLPRLATFSPRQTLPSLVVAYQLYGDASRAEDIVLRNDPRRPGFLIGGQQLEVLANG
;
A
#
# COMPACT_ATOMS: atom_id res chain seq x y z
N MET A 1 37.80 24.50 -11.29
CA MET A 1 38.17 23.61 -12.42
C MET A 1 37.89 24.37 -13.70
N ALA A 2 38.86 24.41 -14.62
CA ALA A 2 38.72 25.18 -15.85
C ALA A 2 37.88 24.38 -16.86
N TRP A 3 37.18 25.07 -17.78
CA TRP A 3 36.37 24.43 -18.83
C TRP A 3 37.16 23.42 -19.69
N ARG A 4 38.49 23.60 -19.75
CA ARG A 4 39.43 22.75 -20.49
C ARG A 4 39.62 21.37 -19.83
N ASP A 5 39.48 21.29 -18.51
CA ASP A 5 39.60 20.02 -17.75
C ASP A 5 38.38 19.11 -17.92
N ASN A 6 37.25 19.67 -18.39
CA ASN A 6 35.98 18.98 -18.61
C ASN A 6 35.69 18.69 -20.10
N TYR A 7 36.64 18.97 -21.00
CA TYR A 7 36.44 18.76 -22.43
C TYR A 7 36.43 17.26 -22.74
N ARG A 8 35.25 16.75 -23.13
CA ARG A 8 35.07 15.36 -23.59
C ARG A 8 34.98 15.31 -25.11
N ALA A 9 35.54 14.28 -25.72
CA ALA A 9 35.32 14.00 -27.14
C ALA A 9 33.83 13.81 -27.38
N ALA A 10 33.27 14.50 -28.38
CA ALA A 10 31.85 14.40 -28.64
C ALA A 10 31.54 13.05 -29.26
N THR A 11 30.56 12.34 -28.69
CA THR A 11 30.10 11.06 -29.24
C THR A 11 28.59 10.99 -29.20
N PHE A 12 27.99 10.36 -30.20
CA PHE A 12 26.57 10.00 -30.17
C PHE A 12 26.44 8.50 -30.40
N ARG A 13 25.84 7.79 -29.42
CA ARG A 13 25.80 6.31 -29.39
C ARG A 13 27.16 5.65 -29.63
N GLY A 14 28.24 6.28 -29.13
CA GLY A 14 29.61 5.81 -29.28
C GLY A 14 30.34 6.24 -30.55
N VAL A 15 29.66 6.84 -31.54
CA VAL A 15 30.30 7.37 -32.76
C VAL A 15 30.85 8.77 -32.50
N GLY A 16 32.16 8.96 -32.71
CA GLY A 16 32.85 10.22 -32.42
C GLY A 16 32.76 11.27 -33.52
N PHE A 17 32.67 12.54 -33.13
CA PHE A 17 32.71 13.68 -34.04
C PHE A 17 33.32 14.93 -33.37
N PHE A 18 33.72 15.93 -34.15
CA PHE A 18 34.21 17.21 -33.63
C PHE A 18 33.10 18.26 -33.61
N VAL A 19 33.06 19.12 -32.59
CA VAL A 19 32.05 20.17 -32.45
C VAL A 19 32.64 21.52 -32.82
N ALA A 20 31.96 22.25 -33.71
CA ALA A 20 32.29 23.61 -34.10
C ALA A 20 31.42 24.64 -33.37
N THR A 21 30.10 24.41 -33.32
CA THR A 21 29.14 25.25 -32.59
C THR A 21 28.06 24.40 -31.92
N ALA A 22 27.54 24.89 -30.79
CA ALA A 22 26.46 24.26 -30.05
C ALA A 22 25.45 25.32 -29.58
N ASP A 23 24.28 25.34 -30.22
CA ASP A 23 23.22 26.30 -29.97
C ASP A 23 22.06 25.63 -29.21
N SER A 24 21.44 26.36 -28.28
CA SER A 24 20.28 25.85 -27.53
C SER A 24 19.27 26.92 -27.22
N SER A 25 18.00 26.56 -27.35
CA SER A 25 16.87 27.36 -26.92
C SER A 25 16.36 26.88 -25.56
N HIS A 26 16.11 27.81 -24.65
CA HIS A 26 15.56 27.54 -23.32
C HIS A 26 14.30 28.38 -23.10
N GLY A 27 13.29 27.82 -22.47
CA GLY A 27 12.07 28.56 -22.15
C GLY A 27 10.99 27.69 -21.50
N ARG A 28 9.88 28.33 -21.15
CA ARG A 28 8.63 27.69 -20.72
C ARG A 28 7.57 27.90 -21.78
N ARG A 29 6.61 26.99 -21.87
CA ARG A 29 5.42 27.14 -22.70
C ARG A 29 4.47 28.06 -21.95
N GLN A 30 3.95 29.08 -22.62
CA GLN A 30 2.96 29.99 -22.06
C GLN A 30 1.78 30.07 -23.02
N ALA A 31 0.57 29.97 -22.51
CA ALA A 31 -0.65 30.33 -23.24
C ALA A 31 -0.97 31.79 -22.95
N VAL A 32 -1.07 32.60 -24.01
CA VAL A 32 -1.39 34.03 -23.91
C VAL A 32 -2.89 34.18 -24.15
N HIS A 33 -3.59 34.74 -23.17
CA HIS A 33 -5.01 35.02 -23.21
C HIS A 33 -5.21 36.55 -23.33
N GLU A 34 -5.77 36.97 -24.45
CA GLU A 34 -6.09 38.37 -24.76
C GLU A 34 -7.60 38.59 -24.65
N ALA A 35 -8.02 39.54 -23.81
CA ALA A 35 -9.41 39.91 -23.61
C ALA A 35 -9.69 41.30 -24.20
N ALA A 36 -10.88 41.50 -24.78
CA ALA A 36 -11.28 42.80 -25.32
C ALA A 36 -11.27 43.88 -24.22
N GLU A 37 -10.82 45.09 -24.58
CA GLU A 37 -10.66 46.27 -23.70
C GLU A 37 -9.63 46.13 -22.55
N ARG A 38 -8.71 45.17 -22.64
CA ARG A 38 -7.62 45.01 -21.66
C ARG A 38 -6.26 45.13 -22.34
N ASP A 39 -5.50 46.17 -21.97
CA ASP A 39 -4.19 46.46 -22.57
C ASP A 39 -3.08 45.47 -22.18
N ILE A 40 -3.28 44.67 -21.12
CA ILE A 40 -2.29 43.72 -20.61
C ILE A 40 -2.83 42.28 -20.73
N PRO A 41 -2.20 41.42 -21.55
CA PRO A 41 -2.59 40.03 -21.71
C PRO A 41 -2.27 39.19 -20.46
N TYR A 42 -3.08 38.15 -20.23
CA TYR A 42 -2.80 37.16 -19.19
C TYR A 42 -1.98 36.01 -19.78
N THR A 43 -0.93 35.57 -19.09
CA THR A 43 -0.10 34.44 -19.53
C THR A 43 -0.21 33.29 -18.53
N GLU A 44 -0.65 32.13 -19.02
CA GLU A 44 -0.76 30.89 -18.26
C GLU A 44 0.44 30.00 -18.57
N ASP A 45 1.14 29.51 -17.55
CA ASP A 45 2.35 28.71 -17.72
C ASP A 45 2.00 27.22 -17.91
N LEU A 46 2.28 26.69 -19.11
CA LEU A 46 2.00 25.31 -19.50
C LEU A 46 3.21 24.37 -19.30
N GLY A 47 4.15 24.77 -18.44
CA GLY A 47 5.31 23.97 -18.08
C GLY A 47 6.54 24.22 -18.96
N ARG A 48 7.60 23.43 -18.73
CA ARG A 48 8.89 23.59 -19.41
C ARG A 48 8.75 23.28 -20.91
N LYS A 49 9.29 24.14 -21.78
CA LYS A 49 9.35 23.88 -23.23
C LYS A 49 10.28 22.71 -23.50
N SER A 50 9.91 21.84 -24.45
CA SER A 50 10.78 20.75 -24.91
C SER A 50 12.14 21.33 -25.29
N ARG A 51 13.23 20.84 -24.68
CA ARG A 51 14.57 21.32 -25.00
C ARG A 51 15.01 20.70 -26.32
N GLU A 52 15.02 21.52 -27.34
CA GLU A 52 15.62 21.23 -28.63
C GLU A 52 16.91 22.05 -28.77
N PHE A 53 17.98 21.39 -29.19
CA PHE A 53 19.26 22.04 -29.42
C PHE A 53 19.92 21.45 -30.65
N SER A 54 20.72 22.27 -31.33
CA SER A 54 21.42 21.87 -32.54
C SER A 54 22.92 21.94 -32.34
N ILE A 55 23.63 20.96 -32.88
CA ILE A 55 25.08 20.86 -32.83
C ILE A 55 25.59 20.87 -34.26
N THR A 56 26.46 21.82 -34.58
CA THR A 56 27.20 21.82 -35.83
C THR A 56 28.61 21.33 -35.55
N GLY A 57 29.01 20.29 -36.27
CA GLY A 57 30.27 19.60 -36.11
C GLY A 57 30.91 19.25 -37.44
N TYR A 58 32.02 18.54 -37.37
CA TYR A 58 32.68 17.99 -38.54
C TYR A 58 33.34 16.65 -38.24
N LEU A 59 33.44 15.84 -39.28
CA LEU A 59 34.23 14.62 -39.34
C LEU A 59 35.49 14.95 -40.14
N LEU A 60 36.64 14.48 -39.67
CA LEU A 60 37.95 14.78 -40.26
C LEU A 60 38.78 13.51 -40.33
N GLY A 61 39.42 13.25 -41.46
CA GLY A 61 40.37 12.16 -41.60
C GLY A 61 40.29 11.44 -42.95
N LYS A 62 41.16 10.43 -43.12
CA LYS A 62 41.19 9.60 -44.35
C LYS A 62 39.96 8.70 -44.48
N GLU A 63 39.34 8.34 -43.36
CA GLU A 63 38.18 7.44 -43.25
C GLU A 63 36.94 8.18 -42.73
N TYR A 64 36.84 9.48 -43.06
CA TYR A 64 35.71 10.30 -42.62
C TYR A 64 34.37 9.80 -43.21
N ASP A 65 34.42 9.13 -44.35
CA ASP A 65 33.31 8.49 -45.04
C ASP A 65 32.75 7.32 -44.23
N VAL A 66 33.59 6.48 -43.64
CA VAL A 66 33.15 5.38 -42.75
C VAL A 66 32.48 5.94 -41.50
N ALA A 67 33.10 6.93 -40.86
CA ALA A 67 32.54 7.60 -39.68
C ALA A 67 31.20 8.30 -39.99
N ARG A 68 31.04 8.84 -41.21
CA ARG A 68 29.80 9.46 -41.68
C ARG A 68 28.67 8.44 -41.77
N GLU A 69 28.90 7.30 -42.42
CA GLU A 69 27.89 6.24 -42.54
C GLU A 69 27.47 5.68 -41.18
N GLU A 70 28.42 5.50 -40.27
CA GLU A 70 28.12 5.07 -38.89
C GLU A 70 27.28 6.11 -38.15
N LEU A 71 27.59 7.39 -38.31
CA LEU A 71 26.88 8.49 -37.66
C LEU A 71 25.44 8.62 -38.19
N ILE A 72 25.24 8.47 -39.51
CA ILE A 72 23.90 8.39 -40.12
C ILE A 72 23.11 7.23 -39.51
N LYS A 73 23.71 6.04 -39.46
CA LYS A 73 23.06 4.84 -38.94
C LYS A 73 22.61 4.99 -37.48
N VAL A 74 23.44 5.58 -36.62
CA VAL A 74 23.05 5.79 -35.20
C VAL A 74 22.02 6.90 -35.04
N CYS A 75 21.98 7.89 -35.93
CA CYS A 75 20.96 8.94 -35.96
C CYS A 75 19.59 8.39 -36.41
N GLU A 76 19.55 7.45 -37.36
CA GLU A 76 18.33 6.83 -37.85
C GLU A 76 17.79 5.70 -36.96
N GLN A 77 18.59 5.20 -36.02
CA GLN A 77 18.18 4.14 -35.11
C GLN A 77 17.09 4.62 -34.12
N ALA A 78 16.00 3.85 -34.01
CA ALA A 78 14.86 4.18 -33.17
C ALA A 78 15.22 4.31 -31.67
N GLY A 79 14.49 5.16 -30.95
CA GLY A 79 14.59 5.36 -29.51
C GLY A 79 15.66 6.35 -29.05
N PRO A 80 15.78 6.61 -27.74
CA PRO A 80 16.78 7.50 -27.18
C PRO A 80 18.20 6.93 -27.30
N GLY A 81 19.19 7.81 -27.36
CA GLY A 81 20.61 7.50 -27.41
C GLY A 81 21.42 8.44 -26.52
N VAL A 82 22.57 7.96 -26.06
CA VAL A 82 23.48 8.77 -25.25
C VAL A 82 24.31 9.68 -26.16
N LEU A 83 24.23 10.98 -25.92
CA LEU A 83 25.08 12.01 -26.49
C LEU A 83 26.06 12.48 -25.43
N VAL A 84 27.35 12.30 -25.66
CA VAL A 84 28.41 12.94 -24.89
C VAL A 84 28.72 14.28 -25.56
N HIS A 85 28.35 15.37 -24.90
CA HIS A 85 28.58 16.72 -25.40
C HIS A 85 29.80 17.37 -24.71
N PRO A 86 30.73 18.00 -25.45
CA PRO A 86 31.98 18.55 -24.89
C PRO A 86 31.79 19.53 -23.73
N TYR A 87 30.67 20.26 -23.73
CA TYR A 87 30.35 21.27 -22.71
C TYR A 87 29.20 20.87 -21.77
N ARG A 88 28.45 19.82 -22.07
CA ARG A 88 27.20 19.46 -21.34
C ARG A 88 27.23 18.08 -20.70
N GLY A 89 28.32 17.34 -20.87
CA GLY A 89 28.41 15.97 -20.36
C GLY A 89 27.49 15.03 -21.12
N GLU A 90 27.01 14.00 -20.43
CA GLU A 90 26.20 12.93 -21.02
C GLU A 90 24.72 13.28 -20.96
N LEU A 91 24.06 13.25 -22.12
CA LEU A 91 22.67 13.58 -22.29
C LEU A 91 21.95 12.42 -22.99
N THR A 92 20.80 12.02 -22.48
CA THR A 92 19.93 11.06 -23.16
C THR A 92 19.00 11.84 -24.10
N VAL A 93 19.18 11.64 -25.40
CA VAL A 93 18.50 12.44 -26.44
C VAL A 93 17.99 11.57 -27.57
N VAL A 94 17.00 12.08 -28.28
CA VAL A 94 16.55 11.53 -29.56
C VAL A 94 17.11 12.41 -30.68
N CYS A 95 17.76 11.81 -31.67
CA CYS A 95 18.17 12.53 -32.87
C CYS A 95 16.93 12.78 -33.74
N ARG A 96 16.62 14.05 -33.99
CA ARG A 96 15.47 14.46 -34.81
C ARG A 96 15.83 14.62 -36.27
N GLY A 97 17.08 15.00 -36.54
CA GLY A 97 17.56 15.21 -37.90
C GLY A 97 19.07 15.35 -37.93
N LEU A 98 19.65 14.91 -39.04
CA LEU A 98 21.07 15.01 -39.37
C LEU A 98 21.16 15.55 -40.80
N ASN A 99 21.89 16.65 -40.97
CA ASN A 99 22.30 17.16 -42.28
C ASN A 99 23.79 16.97 -42.44
N VAL A 100 24.19 16.52 -43.63
CA VAL A 100 25.58 16.23 -44.01
C VAL A 100 25.93 17.12 -45.19
N GLY A 101 27.02 17.88 -45.07
CA GLY A 101 27.50 18.79 -46.10
C GLY A 101 28.95 18.49 -46.47
N GLU A 102 29.18 18.28 -47.76
CA GLU A 102 30.50 17.98 -48.32
C GLU A 102 30.77 18.96 -49.46
N SER A 103 32.01 19.48 -49.51
CA SER A 103 32.45 20.38 -50.57
C SER A 103 33.71 19.81 -51.22
N SER A 104 33.79 19.91 -52.55
CA SER A 104 34.99 19.55 -53.32
C SER A 104 36.22 20.40 -52.95
N ASP A 105 35.99 21.56 -52.34
CA ASP A 105 37.05 22.49 -51.94
C ASP A 105 37.70 22.07 -50.60
N GLU A 106 37.02 21.26 -49.79
CA GLU A 106 37.46 20.82 -48.46
C GLU A 106 37.64 19.28 -48.42
N GLY A 107 38.66 18.78 -49.11
CA GLY A 107 38.95 17.34 -49.15
C GLY A 107 39.27 16.75 -47.77
N GLY A 108 38.70 15.58 -47.46
CA GLY A 108 38.94 14.84 -46.21
C GLY A 108 38.16 15.36 -44.99
N LYS A 109 37.12 16.16 -45.22
CA LYS A 109 36.25 16.75 -44.20
C LYS A 109 34.79 16.64 -44.61
N CYS A 110 33.93 16.35 -43.64
CA CYS A 110 32.48 16.41 -43.78
C CYS A 110 31.89 17.28 -42.67
N THR A 111 31.05 18.26 -43.01
CA THR A 111 30.34 19.09 -42.03
C THR A 111 29.01 18.42 -41.68
N ILE A 112 28.68 18.34 -40.40
CA ILE A 112 27.43 17.76 -39.91
C ILE A 112 26.64 18.77 -39.09
N SER A 113 25.33 18.78 -39.24
CA SER A 113 24.42 19.53 -38.38
C SER A 113 23.35 18.60 -37.84
N MET A 114 23.34 18.40 -36.52
CA MET A 114 22.43 17.48 -35.84
C MET A 114 21.49 18.25 -34.94
N THR A 115 20.21 17.87 -34.98
CA THR A 115 19.19 18.41 -34.08
C THR A 115 18.77 17.32 -33.09
N PHE A 116 18.88 17.62 -31.81
CA PHE A 116 18.56 16.70 -30.72
C PHE A 116 17.40 17.22 -29.87
N LEU A 117 16.58 16.29 -29.41
CA LEU A 117 15.51 16.54 -28.47
C LEU A 117 15.76 15.74 -27.18
N GLU A 118 15.61 16.36 -26.02
CA GLU A 118 15.76 15.71 -24.71
C GLU A 118 14.75 14.56 -24.59
N ALA A 119 15.24 13.33 -24.35
CA ALA A 119 14.37 12.19 -24.17
C ALA A 119 13.72 12.29 -22.78
N GLY A 120 12.44 12.68 -22.74
CA GLY A 120 11.66 12.59 -21.51
C GLY A 120 11.33 11.13 -21.20
N GLU A 121 11.44 10.75 -19.93
CA GLU A 121 10.82 9.51 -19.47
C GLU A 121 9.30 9.67 -19.59
N ALA A 122 8.65 8.74 -20.30
CA ALA A 122 7.20 8.70 -20.37
C ALA A 122 6.66 8.22 -19.01
N SER A 123 6.58 9.13 -18.05
CA SER A 123 5.80 8.90 -16.83
C SER A 123 4.34 9.08 -17.19
N TYR A 124 3.71 7.99 -17.64
CA TYR A 124 2.26 7.95 -17.77
C TYR A 124 1.66 7.97 -16.35
N PRO A 125 0.62 8.77 -16.08
CA PRO A 125 -0.14 8.60 -14.84
C PRO A 125 -0.74 7.19 -14.87
N SER A 126 -0.15 6.27 -14.10
CA SER A 126 -0.80 4.98 -13.82
C SER A 126 -2.08 5.30 -13.05
N ALA A 127 -3.20 4.71 -13.46
CA ALA A 127 -4.43 4.75 -12.67
C ALA A 127 -4.09 4.28 -11.25
N LYS A 128 -4.25 5.18 -10.28
CA LYS A 128 -3.99 4.89 -8.87
C LYS A 128 -5.02 3.84 -8.45
N VAL A 129 -4.57 2.64 -8.10
CA VAL A 129 -5.48 1.60 -7.59
C VAL A 129 -5.96 2.07 -6.23
N ASP A 130 -7.28 2.18 -6.08
CA ASP A 130 -7.92 2.41 -4.79
C ASP A 130 -7.78 1.13 -3.95
N SER A 131 -6.72 1.09 -3.14
CA SER A 131 -6.33 -0.07 -2.34
C SER A 131 -7.40 -0.45 -1.31
N VAL A 132 -8.13 0.54 -0.79
CA VAL A 132 -9.25 0.37 0.14
C VAL A 132 -10.37 -0.42 -0.52
N ASN A 133 -10.83 0.05 -1.68
CA ASN A 133 -11.93 -0.60 -2.38
C ASN A 133 -11.52 -1.98 -2.92
N ALA A 134 -10.27 -2.12 -3.37
CA ALA A 134 -9.73 -3.40 -3.82
C ALA A 134 -9.73 -4.45 -2.69
N ILE A 135 -9.22 -4.11 -1.51
CA ILE A 135 -9.23 -5.03 -0.35
C ILE A 135 -10.64 -5.32 0.13
N SER A 136 -11.49 -4.30 0.23
CA SER A 136 -12.87 -4.48 0.69
C SER A 136 -13.64 -5.42 -0.22
N ALA A 137 -13.44 -5.34 -1.54
CA ALA A 137 -14.02 -6.29 -2.50
C ALA A 137 -13.52 -7.72 -2.28
N LYS A 138 -12.20 -7.91 -2.10
CA LYS A 138 -11.62 -9.24 -1.85
C LYS A 138 -12.00 -9.85 -0.50
N ALA A 139 -12.12 -9.03 0.55
CA ALA A 139 -12.68 -9.45 1.84
C ALA A 139 -14.15 -9.87 1.69
N GLY A 140 -14.93 -9.16 0.87
CA GLY A 140 -16.29 -9.54 0.50
C GLY A 140 -16.35 -10.91 -0.19
N GLU A 141 -15.45 -11.21 -1.12
CA GLU A 141 -15.39 -12.50 -1.81
C GLU A 141 -15.09 -13.67 -0.83
N VAL A 142 -14.22 -13.44 0.16
CA VAL A 142 -13.94 -14.44 1.21
C VAL A 142 -15.18 -14.69 2.06
N THR A 143 -15.84 -13.63 2.55
CA THR A 143 -17.04 -13.80 3.39
C THR A 143 -18.22 -14.41 2.64
N GLU A 144 -18.37 -14.14 1.35
CA GLU A 144 -19.41 -14.80 0.53
C GLU A 144 -19.11 -16.29 0.37
N SER A 145 -17.88 -16.65 -0.01
CA SER A 145 -17.45 -18.05 -0.14
C SER A 145 -17.54 -18.80 1.21
N ALA A 146 -17.24 -18.12 2.32
CA ALA A 146 -17.37 -18.65 3.67
C ALA A 146 -18.82 -18.96 4.03
N LYS A 147 -19.77 -18.08 3.69
CA LYS A 147 -21.20 -18.31 3.90
C LYS A 147 -21.70 -19.49 3.07
N GLU A 148 -21.30 -19.58 1.80
CA GLU A 148 -21.66 -20.70 0.92
C GLU A 148 -21.13 -22.03 1.48
N ASN A 149 -19.85 -22.07 1.87
CA ASN A 149 -19.23 -23.26 2.47
C ASN A 149 -19.91 -23.65 3.79
N PHE A 150 -20.22 -22.66 4.64
CA PHE A 150 -20.93 -22.87 5.89
C PHE A 150 -22.29 -23.54 5.67
N VAL A 151 -23.08 -23.05 4.72
CA VAL A 151 -24.41 -23.62 4.41
C VAL A 151 -24.31 -25.06 3.91
N ALA A 152 -23.23 -25.41 3.20
CA ALA A 152 -23.00 -26.76 2.71
C ALA A 152 -22.70 -27.76 3.85
N ASP A 153 -21.91 -27.33 4.84
CA ASP A 153 -21.44 -28.20 5.94
C ASP A 153 -22.35 -28.21 7.18
N PHE A 154 -23.04 -27.10 7.45
CA PHE A 154 -23.86 -26.93 8.64
C PHE A 154 -25.26 -27.53 8.45
N LEU A 155 -25.46 -28.75 8.97
CA LEU A 155 -26.71 -29.50 8.84
C LEU A 155 -27.29 -29.88 10.20
N THR A 156 -28.55 -29.50 10.41
CA THR A 156 -29.35 -29.88 11.60
C THR A 156 -30.59 -30.68 11.20
N LYS A 157 -31.15 -30.42 10.01
CA LYS A 157 -32.30 -31.15 9.45
C LYS A 157 -31.88 -32.57 9.05
N GLY A 158 -32.75 -33.54 9.34
CA GLY A 158 -32.48 -34.96 9.05
C GLY A 158 -31.62 -35.67 10.10
N TYR A 159 -31.20 -34.97 11.15
CA TYR A 159 -30.44 -35.53 12.27
C TYR A 159 -31.29 -35.58 13.56
N PRO A 160 -30.90 -36.38 14.57
CA PRO A 160 -31.57 -36.41 15.87
C PRO A 160 -31.51 -35.05 16.58
N ALA A 161 -32.47 -34.80 17.49
CA ALA A 161 -32.62 -33.51 18.18
C ALA A 161 -31.34 -33.00 18.87
N PHE A 162 -30.52 -33.90 19.41
CA PHE A 162 -29.27 -33.51 20.08
C PHE A 162 -28.28 -32.75 19.17
N VAL A 163 -28.35 -32.93 17.85
CA VAL A 163 -27.49 -32.20 16.89
C VAL A 163 -27.93 -30.74 16.81
N ALA A 164 -29.25 -30.50 16.78
CA ALA A 164 -29.82 -29.16 16.84
C ALA A 164 -29.60 -28.50 18.21
N ASP A 165 -29.69 -29.26 19.30
CA ASP A 165 -29.40 -28.78 20.65
C ASP A 165 -27.92 -28.35 20.77
N ALA A 166 -26.99 -29.17 20.30
CA ALA A 166 -25.56 -28.86 20.29
C ALA A 166 -25.26 -27.60 19.47
N ALA A 167 -25.86 -27.47 18.28
CA ALA A 167 -25.75 -26.28 17.44
C ALA A 167 -26.30 -25.03 18.15
N THR A 168 -27.46 -25.14 18.81
CA THR A 168 -28.06 -24.03 19.56
C THR A 168 -27.16 -23.60 20.73
N THR A 169 -26.60 -24.55 21.48
CA THR A 169 -25.62 -24.27 22.55
C THR A 169 -24.39 -23.58 22.00
N GLN A 170 -23.88 -24.01 20.84
CA GLN A 170 -22.72 -23.40 20.22
C GLN A 170 -22.99 -21.95 19.78
N ILE A 171 -24.13 -21.67 19.14
CA ILE A 171 -24.51 -20.31 18.73
C ILE A 171 -24.61 -19.39 19.96
N LYS A 172 -25.21 -19.86 21.05
CA LYS A 172 -25.27 -19.11 22.31
C LYS A 172 -23.88 -18.87 22.89
N GLY A 173 -23.00 -19.87 22.88
CA GLY A 173 -21.61 -19.73 23.31
C GLY A 173 -20.83 -18.70 22.48
N LEU A 174 -21.02 -18.69 21.16
CA LEU A 174 -20.45 -17.68 20.27
C LEU A 174 -20.96 -16.28 20.62
N SER A 175 -22.28 -16.12 20.81
CA SER A 175 -22.89 -14.85 21.22
C SER A 175 -22.36 -14.37 22.58
N ASP A 176 -22.27 -15.24 23.57
CA ASP A 176 -21.73 -14.91 24.90
C ASP A 176 -20.25 -14.53 24.83
N PHE A 177 -19.47 -15.23 24.01
CA PHE A 177 -18.06 -14.91 23.78
C PHE A 177 -17.88 -13.55 23.09
N LEU A 178 -18.56 -13.29 21.97
CA LEU A 178 -18.46 -12.03 21.23
C LEU A 178 -19.00 -10.83 22.03
N SER A 179 -19.86 -11.09 23.01
CA SER A 179 -20.39 -10.09 23.94
C SER A 179 -19.63 -10.03 25.27
N SER A 180 -18.43 -10.60 25.35
CA SER A 180 -17.65 -10.54 26.59
C SER A 180 -17.22 -9.09 26.91
N PRO A 181 -17.02 -8.74 28.19
CA PRO A 181 -16.55 -7.40 28.59
C PRO A 181 -15.09 -7.12 28.20
N GLU A 182 -14.35 -8.14 27.76
CA GLU A 182 -12.94 -8.00 27.35
C GLU A 182 -12.78 -7.09 26.12
N PHE A 183 -13.88 -6.83 25.40
CA PHE A 183 -13.95 -5.97 24.21
C PHE A 183 -14.15 -4.47 24.53
N ILE A 184 -14.25 -4.04 25.80
CA ILE A 184 -14.61 -2.65 26.14
C ILE A 184 -13.38 -1.71 26.11
N VAL A 185 -13.01 -1.24 24.93
CA VAL A 185 -12.06 -0.12 24.74
C VAL A 185 -12.48 0.71 23.53
N SER A 186 -13.60 1.45 23.61
CA SER A 186 -13.91 2.46 22.59
C SER A 186 -14.57 3.70 23.16
N SER A 187 -14.44 4.79 22.41
CA SER A 187 -15.03 6.09 22.69
C SER A 187 -16.46 6.23 22.16
N ASP A 188 -16.94 5.30 21.33
CA ASP A 188 -18.27 5.35 20.70
C ASP A 188 -19.23 4.36 21.36
N ILE A 189 -19.94 4.86 22.37
CA ILE A 189 -20.89 4.06 23.17
C ILE A 189 -22.04 3.54 22.29
N GLN A 190 -22.46 4.27 21.26
CA GLN A 190 -23.61 3.88 20.44
C GLN A 190 -23.24 2.76 19.47
N ALA A 191 -22.11 2.88 18.75
CA ALA A 191 -21.66 1.83 17.86
C ALA A 191 -21.36 0.52 18.62
N VAL A 192 -20.84 0.64 19.84
CA VAL A 192 -20.66 -0.50 20.75
C VAL A 192 -22.00 -1.10 21.17
N SER A 193 -23.00 -0.29 21.54
CA SER A 193 -24.34 -0.79 21.88
C SER A 193 -24.96 -1.54 20.70
N ASP A 194 -24.90 -0.98 19.50
CA ASP A 194 -25.43 -1.60 18.29
C ASP A 194 -24.74 -2.93 17.97
N TYR A 195 -23.41 -3.01 18.17
CA TYR A 195 -22.65 -4.27 18.09
C TYR A 195 -23.15 -5.30 19.12
N TYR A 196 -23.28 -4.92 20.39
CA TYR A 196 -23.74 -5.83 21.44
C TYR A 196 -25.17 -6.32 21.19
N ASP A 197 -26.06 -5.44 20.73
CA ASP A 197 -27.44 -5.79 20.39
C ASP A 197 -27.50 -6.80 19.24
N LYS A 198 -26.69 -6.60 18.18
CA LYS A 198 -26.56 -7.59 17.09
C LYS A 198 -26.08 -8.94 17.62
N VAL A 199 -25.01 -8.96 18.41
CA VAL A 199 -24.42 -10.19 18.95
C VAL A 199 -25.38 -10.91 19.89
N LYS A 200 -26.07 -10.20 20.80
CA LYS A 200 -27.06 -10.81 21.69
C LYS A 200 -28.32 -11.25 20.93
N GLY A 201 -28.67 -10.56 19.85
CA GLY A 201 -29.70 -10.99 18.90
C GLY A 201 -29.45 -12.42 18.40
N ILE A 202 -28.24 -12.70 17.92
CA ILE A 202 -27.83 -14.03 17.42
C ILE A 202 -28.04 -15.13 18.47
N GLY A 203 -27.61 -14.89 19.72
CA GLY A 203 -27.75 -15.87 20.80
C GLY A 203 -29.21 -16.08 21.24
N SER A 204 -30.00 -15.01 21.26
CA SER A 204 -31.41 -15.07 21.66
C SER A 204 -32.29 -15.76 20.61
N ASP A 205 -31.98 -15.60 19.32
CA ASP A 205 -32.73 -16.19 18.20
C ASP A 205 -32.12 -17.51 17.68
N ALA A 206 -31.18 -18.10 18.42
CA ALA A 206 -30.39 -19.27 18.02
C ALA A 206 -31.25 -20.45 17.48
N PHE A 207 -32.43 -20.71 18.06
CA PHE A 207 -33.30 -21.80 17.61
C PHE A 207 -33.88 -21.58 16.21
N ASN A 208 -34.18 -20.34 15.84
CA ASN A 208 -34.65 -20.00 14.51
C ASN A 208 -33.48 -20.02 13.52
N LEU A 209 -32.32 -19.49 13.94
CA LEU A 209 -31.10 -19.40 13.14
C LEU A 209 -30.53 -20.75 12.73
N ILE A 210 -30.59 -21.79 13.58
CA ILE A 210 -30.19 -23.16 13.16
C ILE A 210 -31.05 -23.74 12.03
N GLN A 211 -32.24 -23.18 11.77
CA GLN A 211 -33.12 -23.58 10.67
C GLN A 211 -32.94 -22.75 9.40
N ALA A 212 -32.24 -21.61 9.50
CA ALA A 212 -31.89 -20.70 8.43
C ALA A 212 -30.36 -20.45 8.40
N PRO A 213 -29.55 -21.44 7.99
CA PRO A 213 -28.08 -21.35 8.09
C PRO A 213 -27.47 -20.16 7.35
N LEU A 214 -28.04 -19.76 6.21
CA LEU A 214 -27.56 -18.60 5.45
C LEU A 214 -27.80 -17.28 6.20
N GLU A 215 -28.95 -17.15 6.88
CA GLU A 215 -29.28 -15.98 7.68
C GLU A 215 -28.37 -15.91 8.91
N PHE A 216 -28.18 -17.03 9.60
CA PHE A 216 -27.20 -17.12 10.68
C PHE A 216 -25.81 -16.69 10.23
N ALA A 217 -25.34 -17.21 9.09
CA ALA A 217 -24.02 -16.89 8.59
C ALA A 217 -23.88 -15.40 8.25
N GLY A 218 -24.91 -14.81 7.63
CA GLY A 218 -25.00 -13.37 7.38
C GLY A 218 -24.92 -12.56 8.67
N GLN A 219 -25.71 -12.90 9.69
CA GLN A 219 -25.70 -12.18 10.97
C GLN A 219 -24.33 -12.26 11.69
N VAL A 220 -23.64 -13.40 11.62
CA VAL A 220 -22.29 -13.54 12.19
C VAL A 220 -21.28 -12.66 11.44
N VAL A 221 -21.28 -12.69 10.10
CA VAL A 221 -20.41 -11.83 9.28
C VAL A 221 -20.71 -10.36 9.55
N ASP A 222 -21.98 -9.96 9.63
CA ASP A 222 -22.39 -8.59 9.90
C ASP A 222 -21.98 -8.14 11.32
N ALA A 223 -22.10 -9.02 12.32
CA ALA A 223 -21.65 -8.74 13.68
C ALA A 223 -20.13 -8.52 13.72
N ILE A 224 -19.35 -9.40 13.07
CA ILE A 224 -17.89 -9.30 13.01
C ILE A 224 -17.46 -8.05 12.24
N SER A 225 -18.10 -7.72 11.10
CA SER A 225 -17.80 -6.49 10.36
C SER A 225 -18.06 -5.22 11.18
N SER A 226 -19.08 -5.24 12.05
CA SER A 226 -19.39 -4.11 12.91
C SER A 226 -18.36 -3.86 14.03
N ILE A 227 -17.42 -4.79 14.29
CA ILE A 227 -16.28 -4.57 15.18
C ILE A 227 -15.45 -3.36 14.71
N ARG A 228 -15.27 -3.16 13.40
CA ARG A 228 -14.55 -1.98 12.88
C ARG A 228 -15.21 -0.67 13.25
N SER A 229 -16.54 -0.64 13.25
CA SER A 229 -17.32 0.54 13.63
C SER A 229 -17.33 0.76 15.14
N ALA A 230 -17.59 -0.30 15.90
CA ALA A 230 -17.68 -0.25 17.35
C ALA A 230 -16.35 0.10 18.03
N PHE A 231 -15.23 -0.32 17.44
CA PHE A 231 -13.94 -0.28 18.12
C PHE A 231 -12.81 0.46 17.38
N GLY A 232 -13.08 1.02 16.20
CA GLY A 232 -12.16 1.92 15.48
C GLY A 232 -10.75 1.36 15.34
N SER A 233 -9.75 2.06 15.88
CA SER A 233 -8.33 1.67 15.81
C SER A 233 -8.00 0.36 16.53
N SER A 234 -8.78 -0.02 17.55
CA SER A 234 -8.59 -1.28 18.29
C SER A 234 -9.14 -2.50 17.53
N ALA A 235 -9.94 -2.28 16.47
CA ALA A 235 -10.64 -3.34 15.76
C ALA A 235 -9.68 -4.37 15.13
N PHE A 236 -8.56 -3.91 14.56
CA PHE A 236 -7.56 -4.81 13.95
C PHE A 236 -7.08 -5.87 14.95
N GLY A 237 -6.61 -5.44 16.13
CA GLY A 237 -6.12 -6.35 17.16
C GLY A 237 -7.21 -7.29 17.70
N MET A 238 -8.44 -6.79 17.84
CA MET A 238 -9.59 -7.62 18.24
C MET A 238 -9.92 -8.70 17.21
N LEU A 239 -9.92 -8.36 15.93
CA LEU A 239 -10.20 -9.30 14.84
C LEU A 239 -9.10 -10.35 14.71
N MET A 240 -7.83 -9.96 14.88
CA MET A 240 -6.70 -10.90 14.93
C MET A 240 -6.77 -11.84 16.14
N SER A 241 -7.14 -11.33 17.31
CA SER A 241 -7.38 -12.14 18.51
C SER A 241 -8.53 -13.13 18.29
N LEU A 242 -9.66 -12.65 17.77
CA LEU A 242 -10.83 -13.46 17.43
C LEU A 242 -10.47 -14.60 16.45
N TYR A 243 -9.73 -14.28 15.39
CA TYR A 243 -9.23 -15.27 14.44
C TYR A 243 -8.40 -16.37 15.13
N SER A 244 -7.44 -15.97 15.96
CA SER A 244 -6.54 -16.91 16.65
C SER A 244 -7.26 -17.85 17.62
N GLN A 245 -8.34 -17.38 18.25
CA GLN A 245 -9.08 -18.13 19.25
C GLN A 245 -9.98 -19.23 18.67
N TYR A 246 -10.39 -19.10 17.40
CA TYR A 246 -11.26 -20.07 16.73
C TYR A 246 -10.49 -21.15 15.93
N PHE A 247 -9.18 -21.27 16.11
CA PHE A 247 -8.45 -22.45 15.65
C PHE A 247 -8.76 -23.66 16.53
N PRO A 248 -9.13 -24.80 15.94
CA PRO A 248 -9.31 -26.02 16.71
C PRO A 248 -7.98 -26.44 17.34
N SER A 249 -7.95 -26.61 18.66
CA SER A 249 -6.90 -27.35 19.32
C SER A 249 -6.87 -28.77 18.75
N SER A 250 -5.71 -29.23 18.29
CA SER A 250 -5.50 -30.55 17.64
C SER A 250 -5.94 -31.76 18.48
N ASP A 251 -6.32 -31.55 19.74
CA ASP A 251 -6.67 -32.58 20.71
C ASP A 251 -8.12 -33.08 20.62
N ASP A 252 -9.00 -32.41 19.85
CA ASP A 252 -10.43 -32.80 19.74
C ASP A 252 -10.74 -33.82 18.63
N ALA A 253 -9.71 -34.41 18.02
CA ALA A 253 -9.85 -35.56 17.12
C ALA A 253 -10.21 -36.86 17.90
N SER A 254 -11.19 -36.79 18.79
CA SER A 254 -11.84 -37.97 19.33
C SER A 254 -12.69 -38.58 18.23
N SER A 255 -12.45 -39.87 17.94
CA SER A 255 -13.14 -40.61 16.89
C SER A 255 -14.65 -40.65 17.16
N SER A 256 -15.41 -39.71 16.58
CA SER A 256 -16.87 -39.74 16.64
C SER A 256 -17.37 -40.89 15.77
N ALA A 257 -17.72 -42.01 16.43
CA ALA A 257 -18.01 -43.27 15.74
C ALA A 257 -19.39 -43.28 15.02
N THR A 258 -20.29 -42.34 15.31
CA THR A 258 -21.64 -42.31 14.71
C THR A 258 -21.80 -41.13 13.74
N PRO A 259 -22.57 -41.30 12.64
CA PRO A 259 -22.78 -40.22 11.67
C PRO A 259 -23.33 -38.93 12.31
N SER A 260 -24.25 -39.04 13.27
CA SER A 260 -24.82 -37.87 13.94
C SER A 260 -23.82 -37.15 14.85
N ARG A 261 -22.85 -37.86 15.47
CA ARG A 261 -21.78 -37.21 16.23
C ARG A 261 -20.75 -36.54 15.31
N GLN A 262 -20.46 -37.15 14.16
CA GLN A 262 -19.63 -36.53 13.14
C GLN A 262 -20.26 -35.22 12.62
N GLN A 263 -21.59 -35.19 12.47
CA GLN A 263 -22.29 -33.97 12.06
C GLN A 263 -22.17 -32.85 13.11
N VAL A 264 -22.19 -33.16 14.42
CA VAL A 264 -21.93 -32.14 15.45
C VAL A 264 -20.54 -31.53 15.26
N VAL A 265 -19.52 -32.36 15.05
CA VAL A 265 -18.15 -31.89 14.80
C VAL A 265 -18.06 -31.05 13.52
N ARG A 266 -18.76 -31.45 12.44
CA ARG A 266 -18.84 -30.67 11.20
C ARG A 266 -19.51 -29.32 11.41
N ASN A 267 -20.65 -29.28 12.10
CA ASN A 267 -21.32 -28.03 12.43
C ASN A 267 -20.40 -27.13 13.26
N THR A 268 -19.68 -27.70 14.23
CA THR A 268 -18.74 -26.95 15.06
C THR A 268 -17.59 -26.36 14.24
N SER A 269 -17.02 -27.16 13.34
CA SER A 269 -15.94 -26.73 12.44
C SER A 269 -16.42 -25.70 11.42
N ALA A 270 -17.67 -25.81 10.95
CA ALA A 270 -18.26 -24.85 10.02
C ALA A 270 -18.44 -23.48 10.69
N VAL A 271 -18.96 -23.44 11.94
CA VAL A 271 -19.08 -22.20 12.70
C VAL A 271 -17.71 -21.58 12.96
N SER A 272 -16.70 -22.37 13.36
CA SER A 272 -15.36 -21.82 13.61
C SER A 272 -14.71 -21.30 12.33
N ALA A 273 -14.80 -22.02 11.23
CA ALA A 273 -14.31 -21.57 9.92
C ALA A 273 -14.98 -20.26 9.48
N LEU A 274 -16.30 -20.15 9.62
CA LEU A 274 -17.03 -18.91 9.30
C LEU A 274 -16.52 -17.72 10.13
N VAL A 275 -16.37 -17.90 11.45
CA VAL A 275 -15.88 -16.85 12.35
C VAL A 275 -14.45 -16.44 12.00
N ARG A 276 -13.55 -17.40 11.75
CA ARG A 276 -12.16 -17.11 11.35
C ARG A 276 -12.10 -16.36 10.02
N GLN A 277 -12.81 -16.85 9.01
CA GLN A 277 -12.80 -16.26 7.66
C GLN A 277 -13.40 -14.86 7.67
N ALA A 278 -14.47 -14.62 8.43
CA ALA A 278 -15.01 -13.28 8.65
C ALA A 278 -14.02 -12.37 9.40
N ALA A 279 -13.42 -12.86 10.48
CA ALA A 279 -12.49 -12.09 11.30
C ALA A 279 -11.25 -11.66 10.51
N ILE A 280 -10.60 -12.56 9.79
CA ILE A 280 -9.39 -12.23 9.01
C ILE A 280 -9.71 -11.34 7.80
N SER A 281 -10.89 -11.50 7.20
CA SER A 281 -11.37 -10.62 6.12
C SER A 281 -11.55 -9.19 6.60
N GLU A 282 -12.22 -9.02 7.74
CA GLU A 282 -12.42 -7.71 8.34
C GLU A 282 -11.12 -7.13 8.91
N ALA A 283 -10.19 -7.96 9.40
CA ALA A 283 -8.86 -7.52 9.83
C ALA A 283 -8.05 -6.96 8.66
N ALA A 284 -8.12 -7.59 7.49
CA ALA A 284 -7.49 -7.10 6.26
C ALA A 284 -8.05 -5.72 5.85
N VAL A 285 -9.36 -5.51 5.97
CA VAL A 285 -9.97 -4.19 5.74
C VAL A 285 -9.53 -3.19 6.81
N ALA A 286 -9.51 -3.58 8.09
CA ALA A 286 -9.09 -2.75 9.21
C ALA A 286 -7.63 -2.28 9.11
N ALA A 287 -6.77 -3.03 8.41
CA ALA A 287 -5.39 -2.65 8.17
C ALA A 287 -5.23 -1.47 7.19
N VAL A 288 -6.24 -1.17 6.38
CA VAL A 288 -6.18 -0.03 5.43
C VAL A 288 -7.19 1.06 5.78
N VAL A 289 -8.34 0.71 6.36
CA VAL A 289 -9.35 1.67 6.80
C VAL A 289 -9.82 1.41 8.22
N THR A 290 -9.79 2.46 9.03
CA THR A 290 -10.43 2.51 10.34
C THR A 290 -11.68 3.38 10.28
N GLN A 291 -12.58 3.20 11.27
CA GLN A 291 -13.70 4.11 11.47
C GLN A 291 -13.39 5.06 12.63
N ALA A 292 -13.63 6.34 12.39
CA ALA A 292 -13.52 7.39 13.39
C ALA A 292 -14.91 8.02 13.58
N THR A 293 -15.37 8.09 14.83
CA THR A 293 -16.62 8.76 15.18
C THR A 293 -16.32 10.12 15.76
N GLU A 294 -16.91 11.16 15.17
CA GLU A 294 -16.83 12.53 15.66
C GLU A 294 -18.19 13.01 16.17
N ASP A 295 -18.18 13.79 17.26
CA ASP A 295 -19.35 14.50 17.74
C ASP A 295 -19.69 15.65 16.78
N VAL A 296 -20.91 15.65 16.28
CA VAL A 296 -21.43 16.73 15.43
C VAL A 296 -22.10 17.77 16.31
N SER A 297 -21.95 19.06 15.96
CA SER A 297 -22.43 20.21 16.75
C SER A 297 -23.94 20.21 17.09
N ASN A 298 -24.73 19.34 16.48
CA ASN A 298 -26.16 19.16 16.77
C ASN A 298 -26.45 18.06 17.82
N GLY A 299 -25.44 17.50 18.50
CA GLY A 299 -25.60 16.48 19.53
C GLY A 299 -25.84 15.06 18.97
N GLY A 300 -25.41 14.80 17.74
CA GLY A 300 -25.36 13.46 17.14
C GLY A 300 -23.92 13.07 16.81
N THR A 301 -23.68 11.80 16.52
CA THR A 301 -22.37 11.29 16.11
C THR A 301 -22.30 11.10 14.59
N LYS A 302 -21.12 11.30 14.00
CA LYS A 302 -20.83 10.97 12.60
C LYS A 302 -19.65 10.03 12.54
N THR A 303 -19.90 8.81 12.11
CA THR A 303 -18.85 7.82 11.82
C THR A 303 -18.35 8.03 10.40
N THR A 304 -17.04 8.18 10.25
CA THR A 304 -16.36 8.35 8.97
C THR A 304 -15.29 7.28 8.79
N SER A 305 -15.02 6.91 7.54
CA SER A 305 -13.92 6.01 7.20
C SER A 305 -12.66 6.84 6.94
N GLU A 306 -11.59 6.49 7.63
CA GLU A 306 -10.27 7.13 7.46
C GLU A 306 -9.20 6.07 7.22
N PRO A 307 -8.13 6.39 6.46
CA PRO A 307 -6.99 5.50 6.32
C PRO A 307 -6.42 5.09 7.67
N THR A 308 -6.11 3.81 7.84
CA THR A 308 -5.45 3.30 9.04
C THR A 308 -4.08 3.95 9.17
N LYS A 309 -3.82 4.57 10.32
CA LYS A 309 -2.54 5.23 10.59
C LYS A 309 -1.62 4.28 11.33
N TYR A 310 -0.44 4.07 10.77
CA TYR A 310 0.64 3.32 11.40
C TYR A 310 1.66 4.27 12.04
N ASP A 311 2.22 3.82 13.16
CA ASP A 311 3.24 4.53 13.92
C ASP A 311 4.58 4.69 13.17
N SER A 312 4.91 3.71 12.33
CA SER A 312 6.10 3.69 11.48
C SER A 312 5.89 2.79 10.26
N TYR A 313 6.78 2.91 9.27
CA TYR A 313 6.82 2.00 8.13
C TYR A 313 6.96 0.56 8.59
N GLU A 314 7.85 0.28 9.54
CA GLU A 314 8.08 -1.05 10.10
C GLU A 314 6.84 -1.60 10.81
N ALA A 315 6.06 -0.76 11.50
CA ALA A 315 4.80 -1.18 12.13
C ALA A 315 3.76 -1.61 11.07
N ALA A 316 3.67 -0.89 9.96
CA ALA A 316 2.82 -1.28 8.83
C ALA A 316 3.30 -2.61 8.19
N ILE A 317 4.61 -2.79 8.03
CA ILE A 317 5.19 -4.06 7.53
C ILE A 317 4.88 -5.21 8.48
N ALA A 318 4.98 -5.00 9.80
CA ALA A 318 4.65 -6.00 10.79
C ALA A 318 3.18 -6.43 10.68
N ALA A 319 2.25 -5.46 10.61
CA ALA A 319 0.82 -5.74 10.45
C ALA A 319 0.52 -6.49 9.14
N ARG A 320 1.13 -6.09 8.01
CA ARG A 320 1.03 -6.82 6.74
C ARG A 320 1.52 -8.25 6.89
N THR A 321 2.68 -8.44 7.50
CA THR A 321 3.32 -9.77 7.62
C THR A 321 2.45 -10.68 8.46
N GLU A 322 1.99 -10.21 9.62
CA GLU A 322 1.07 -10.95 10.47
C GLU A 322 -0.22 -11.34 9.73
N LEU A 323 -0.87 -10.42 9.04
CA LEU A 323 -2.04 -10.72 8.21
C LEU A 323 -1.74 -11.73 7.11
N SER A 324 -0.61 -11.57 6.42
CA SER A 324 -0.23 -12.43 5.30
C SER A 324 0.05 -13.85 5.75
N ASP A 325 0.64 -14.01 6.93
CA ASP A 325 0.89 -15.32 7.56
C ASP A 325 -0.41 -15.96 8.00
N ARG A 326 -1.33 -15.20 8.61
CA ARG A 326 -2.66 -15.72 8.98
C ARG A 326 -3.52 -16.11 7.79
N LEU A 327 -3.50 -15.32 6.71
CA LEU A 327 -4.22 -15.69 5.49
C LEU A 327 -3.61 -16.95 4.84
N ASP A 328 -2.30 -17.15 4.94
CA ASP A 328 -1.63 -18.38 4.50
C ASP A 328 -2.11 -19.58 5.35
N GLU A 329 -2.11 -19.45 6.67
CA GLU A 329 -2.62 -20.47 7.61
C GLU A 329 -4.10 -20.82 7.34
N GLU A 330 -4.96 -19.83 7.10
CA GLU A 330 -6.37 -20.08 6.78
C GLU A 330 -6.50 -20.83 5.45
N SER A 331 -5.69 -20.49 4.46
CA SER A 331 -5.66 -21.17 3.15
C SER A 331 -5.24 -22.64 3.26
N GLU A 332 -4.32 -22.97 4.17
CA GLU A 332 -3.93 -24.36 4.45
C GLU A 332 -5.01 -25.12 5.22
N SER A 333 -5.80 -24.42 6.04
CA SER A 333 -6.82 -25.02 6.90
C SER A 333 -8.13 -25.33 6.17
N THR A 334 -8.46 -24.58 5.11
CA THR A 334 -9.70 -24.77 4.36
C THR A 334 -9.58 -25.93 3.38
N SER A 335 -10.66 -26.70 3.24
CA SER A 335 -10.77 -27.76 2.22
C SER A 335 -11.65 -27.38 1.03
N ASN A 336 -12.15 -26.13 1.01
CA ASN A 336 -13.00 -25.60 -0.04
C ASN A 336 -12.20 -24.74 -1.03
N ASP A 337 -12.21 -25.14 -2.30
CA ASP A 337 -11.45 -24.48 -3.38
C ASP A 337 -11.82 -23.00 -3.58
N LEU A 338 -13.11 -22.64 -3.44
CA LEU A 338 -13.55 -21.24 -3.61
C LEU A 338 -13.05 -20.36 -2.47
N VAL A 339 -13.13 -20.87 -1.24
CA VAL A 339 -12.56 -20.19 -0.07
C VAL A 339 -11.04 -20.04 -0.21
N TYR A 340 -10.35 -21.09 -0.66
CA TYR A 340 -8.90 -21.06 -0.89
C TYR A 340 -8.49 -19.96 -1.87
N VAL A 341 -9.18 -19.87 -3.01
CA VAL A 341 -8.93 -18.83 -4.02
C VAL A 341 -9.20 -17.44 -3.45
N ALA A 342 -10.34 -17.24 -2.79
CA ALA A 342 -10.71 -15.94 -2.23
C ALA A 342 -9.70 -15.46 -1.16
N VAL A 343 -9.24 -16.35 -0.28
CA VAL A 343 -8.24 -16.03 0.76
C VAL A 343 -6.88 -15.69 0.13
N THR A 344 -6.48 -16.42 -0.91
CA THR A 344 -5.22 -16.16 -1.64
C THR A 344 -5.25 -14.82 -2.38
N ASP A 345 -6.38 -14.48 -2.98
CA ASP A 345 -6.61 -13.17 -3.62
C ASP A 345 -6.58 -12.04 -2.60
N LEU A 346 -7.23 -12.22 -1.44
CA LEU A 346 -7.19 -11.26 -0.34
C LEU A 346 -5.77 -11.04 0.17
N ARG A 347 -4.97 -12.11 0.33
CA ARG A 347 -3.56 -12.02 0.71
C ARG A 347 -2.75 -11.18 -0.28
N THR A 348 -2.99 -11.36 -1.57
CA THR A 348 -2.36 -10.55 -2.63
C THR A 348 -2.74 -9.08 -2.50
N ALA A 349 -4.02 -8.78 -2.24
CA ALA A 349 -4.49 -7.41 -2.05
C ALA A 349 -3.87 -6.75 -0.80
N VAL A 350 -3.77 -7.48 0.32
CA VAL A 350 -3.10 -7.02 1.55
C VAL A 350 -1.64 -6.62 1.29
N VAL A 351 -0.90 -7.46 0.56
CA VAL A 351 0.51 -7.17 0.24
C VAL A 351 0.67 -5.93 -0.63
N GLN A 352 -0.30 -5.66 -1.52
CA GLN A 352 -0.28 -4.50 -2.40
C GLN A 352 -0.69 -3.20 -1.68
N ALA A 353 -1.52 -3.28 -0.65
CA ALA A 353 -2.09 -2.11 0.00
C ALA A 353 -1.37 -1.63 1.27
N VAL A 354 -0.66 -2.52 1.97
CA VAL A 354 -0.01 -2.21 3.24
C VAL A 354 1.52 -2.28 3.08
N PRO A 355 2.28 -1.20 3.35
CA PRO A 355 1.83 0.11 3.78
C PRO A 355 1.18 0.89 2.64
N ASP A 356 0.24 1.77 2.98
CA ASP A 356 -0.40 2.68 2.02
C ASP A 356 0.68 3.58 1.37
N PRO A 357 0.88 3.51 0.04
CA PRO A 357 1.88 4.33 -0.65
C PRO A 357 1.64 5.84 -0.51
N GLU A 358 0.44 6.25 -0.14
CA GLU A 358 0.09 7.66 0.09
C GLU A 358 0.53 8.17 1.47
N GLN A 359 0.82 7.26 2.40
CA GLN A 359 1.29 7.60 3.73
C GLN A 359 2.81 7.70 3.73
N ASP A 360 3.32 8.91 3.94
CA ASP A 360 4.73 9.16 4.21
C ASP A 360 5.04 8.72 5.66
N LEU A 361 5.15 7.41 5.85
CA LEU A 361 5.37 6.80 7.15
C LEU A 361 6.83 6.98 7.59
N PRO A 362 7.08 7.49 8.80
CA PRO A 362 8.42 7.60 9.33
C PRO A 362 9.05 6.20 9.52
N ARG A 363 10.36 6.12 9.39
CA ARG A 363 11.12 4.87 9.56
C ARG A 363 11.71 4.77 10.95
N LEU A 364 11.84 3.57 11.48
CA LEU A 364 12.60 3.35 12.71
C LEU A 364 14.09 3.56 12.45
N ALA A 365 14.71 4.35 13.32
CA ALA A 365 16.13 4.59 13.34
C ALA A 365 16.66 4.41 14.77
N THR A 366 17.96 4.14 14.87
CA THR A 366 18.60 4.05 16.18
C THR A 366 19.41 5.29 16.46
N PHE A 367 19.21 5.89 17.63
CA PHE A 367 19.95 7.05 18.10
C PHE A 367 20.60 6.75 19.46
N SER A 368 21.85 7.19 19.66
CA SER A 368 22.51 7.08 20.96
C SER A 368 22.96 8.46 21.45
N PRO A 369 22.34 9.00 22.51
CA PRO A 369 22.75 10.29 23.06
C PRO A 369 24.16 10.17 23.66
N ARG A 370 25.04 11.14 23.41
CA ARG A 370 26.43 11.09 23.92
C ARG A 370 26.54 11.31 25.43
N GLN A 371 25.52 11.92 26.03
CA GLN A 371 25.43 12.23 27.45
C GLN A 371 24.01 11.95 27.93
N THR A 372 23.83 11.81 29.24
CA THR A 372 22.49 11.56 29.79
C THR A 372 21.61 12.80 29.62
N LEU A 373 20.50 12.66 28.89
CA LEU A 373 19.60 13.76 28.51
C LEU A 373 18.15 13.41 28.87
N PRO A 374 17.32 14.41 29.21
CA PRO A 374 15.87 14.22 29.27
C PRO A 374 15.29 13.90 27.89
N SER A 375 14.22 13.10 27.83
CA SER A 375 13.51 12.77 26.59
C SER A 375 13.07 14.01 25.80
N LEU A 376 12.63 15.07 26.48
CA LEU A 376 12.30 16.37 25.87
C LEU A 376 13.48 16.98 25.09
N VAL A 377 14.70 16.90 25.64
CA VAL A 377 15.89 17.45 25.00
C VAL A 377 16.29 16.59 23.80
N VAL A 378 16.19 15.26 23.92
CA VAL A 378 16.45 14.34 22.81
C VAL A 378 15.44 14.56 21.67
N ALA A 379 14.16 14.70 21.99
CA ALA A 379 13.10 14.99 21.00
C ALA A 379 13.35 16.31 20.27
N TYR A 380 13.68 17.38 21.00
CA TYR A 380 14.01 18.66 20.38
C TYR A 380 15.27 18.58 19.49
N GLN A 381 16.29 17.81 19.89
CA GLN A 381 17.50 17.62 19.08
C GLN A 381 17.27 16.84 17.78
N LEU A 382 16.39 15.84 17.82
CA LEU A 382 16.11 14.98 16.66
C LEU A 382 15.06 15.58 15.72
N TYR A 383 13.98 16.13 16.29
CA TYR A 383 12.79 16.51 15.56
C TYR A 383 12.59 18.02 15.47
N GLY A 384 13.35 18.82 16.23
CA GLY A 384 13.07 20.25 16.41
C GLY A 384 11.80 20.52 17.23
N ASP A 385 11.18 19.47 17.79
CA ASP A 385 9.92 19.53 18.53
C ASP A 385 10.00 18.69 19.81
N ALA A 386 9.84 19.35 20.96
CA ALA A 386 9.85 18.69 22.26
C ALA A 386 8.55 17.91 22.54
N SER A 387 7.44 18.19 21.84
CA SER A 387 6.18 17.46 22.01
C SER A 387 6.30 15.97 21.67
N ARG A 388 7.28 15.62 20.83
CA ARG A 388 7.63 14.26 20.42
C ARG A 388 8.39 13.46 21.49
N ALA A 389 8.51 13.97 22.72
CA ALA A 389 9.18 13.26 23.79
C ALA A 389 8.45 11.99 24.23
N GLU A 390 7.11 11.99 24.20
CA GLU A 390 6.30 10.83 24.57
C GLU A 390 6.50 9.67 23.59
N ASP A 391 6.65 9.96 22.30
CA ASP A 391 6.98 8.98 21.25
C ASP A 391 8.28 8.22 21.56
N ILE A 392 9.33 8.93 21.98
CA ILE A 392 10.59 8.32 22.42
C ILE A 392 10.38 7.45 23.67
N VAL A 393 9.57 7.91 24.63
CA VAL A 393 9.30 7.16 25.86
C VAL A 393 8.53 5.88 25.56
N LEU A 394 7.47 5.95 24.75
CA LEU A 394 6.63 4.81 24.38
C LEU A 394 7.44 3.70 23.69
N ARG A 395 8.39 4.08 22.82
CA ARG A 395 9.19 3.12 22.05
C ARG A 395 10.28 2.43 22.85
N ASN A 396 10.81 3.11 23.87
CA ASN A 396 11.99 2.64 24.60
C ASN A 396 11.70 2.18 26.03
N ASP A 397 10.48 2.41 26.53
CA ASP A 397 10.05 2.19 27.92
C ASP A 397 11.15 2.51 28.97
N PRO A 398 11.73 3.72 28.95
CA PRO A 398 12.82 4.05 29.84
C PRO A 398 12.32 4.16 31.28
N ARG A 399 13.00 3.49 32.23
CA ARG A 399 12.70 3.58 33.67
C ARG A 399 12.54 5.01 34.19
N ARG A 400 13.28 5.97 33.61
CA ARG A 400 13.25 7.40 33.96
C ARG A 400 13.34 8.25 32.69
N PRO A 401 12.20 8.73 32.15
CA PRO A 401 12.17 9.58 30.95
C PRO A 401 13.05 10.84 31.02
N GLY A 402 13.24 11.40 32.22
CA GLY A 402 14.11 12.57 32.43
C GLY A 402 15.62 12.28 32.39
N PHE A 403 16.02 11.00 32.31
CA PHE A 403 17.42 10.57 32.36
C PHE A 403 17.65 9.41 31.37
N LEU A 404 17.57 9.69 30.06
CA LEU A 404 17.98 8.74 29.03
C LEU A 404 19.50 8.62 29.06
N ILE A 405 20.03 7.44 29.39
CA ILE A 405 21.45 7.23 29.69
C ILE A 405 22.31 7.44 28.43
N GLY A 406 23.37 8.25 28.56
CA GLY A 406 24.32 8.45 27.47
C GLY A 406 25.01 7.15 27.04
N GLY A 407 25.12 6.93 25.73
CA GLY A 407 25.68 5.71 25.13
C GLY A 407 24.69 4.53 25.04
N GLN A 408 23.50 4.64 25.63
CA GLN A 408 22.44 3.67 25.42
C GLN A 408 21.81 3.89 24.03
N GLN A 409 21.47 2.82 23.32
CA GLN A 409 20.78 2.90 22.05
C GLN A 409 19.28 3.12 22.31
N LEU A 410 18.69 4.06 21.59
CA LEU A 410 17.27 4.38 21.62
C LEU A 410 16.69 4.17 20.22
N GLU A 411 15.50 3.59 20.16
CA GLU A 411 14.66 3.58 18.96
C GLU A 411 13.93 4.91 18.83
N VAL A 412 14.07 5.53 17.67
CA VAL A 412 13.48 6.83 17.34
C VAL A 412 12.91 6.78 15.94
N LEU A 413 12.01 7.70 15.62
CA LEU A 413 11.53 7.87 14.26
C LEU A 413 12.55 8.70 13.48
N ALA A 414 12.73 8.39 12.21
CA ALA A 414 13.40 9.23 11.23
C ALA A 414 12.38 9.61 10.18
N ASN A 415 12.40 10.87 9.74
CA ASN A 415 11.54 11.32 8.65
C ASN A 415 11.81 10.44 7.41
N GLY A 416 10.71 10.01 6.78
CA GLY A 416 10.71 9.15 5.58
C GLY A 416 11.41 9.77 4.39
#